data_AF-A0A7C9KA56-F1
#
_entry.id   AF-A0A7C9KA56-F1
#
_cell.length_a   1.000
_cell.length_b   1.000
_cell.length_c   1.000
_cell.angle_alpha   90.00
_cell.angle_beta   90.00
_cell.angle_gamma   90.00
#
_symmetry.space_group_name_H-M   'P 1'
#
loop_
_entity.id
_entity.type
_entity.pdbx_description
1 polymer ?
#
loop_
_entity_poly.entity_id
_entity_poly.type
_entity_poly.pdbx_seq_one_letter_code
_entity_poly.pdbx_strand_id
1 'polypeptide(L)'
;MRRIRNMGHSSPDSWPQRRRRLLHCGATKPDGRTTLTEQALKGRVALITGGGRGMGREMAVAFARAGAAGVCITAAPGSDETGDAIRTELGEALAAIAAAGGRGLALTGDVGDWDNCQRVVAETVVTFGALHILVNNAGKSGRYVATGGKRRVPFYEADPEGYCEVNRTNVDGPFLMARAAAAHMIVAGWGRIINISKNVDAMHAPDNSPYGPSKAALEAATVAWAEDLFGTGVTVNSLGPGGAVNTRFGDGNLTGRGQPADVMVPCALWLASAAADGVTGCRYTGNRWDPSLPADEAAEACREPQIFPAPTRKTVLTLAWQPTGSGLPAGKAGTTQSVGTTKDTVS
;
A
#
# COMPACT_ATOMS: atom_id res chain seq x y z
N MET A 1 20.96 -28.26 -16.69
CA MET A 1 21.74 -27.00 -16.76
C MET A 1 21.45 -26.28 -18.07
N ARG A 2 20.55 -25.28 -18.08
CA ARG A 2 20.33 -24.40 -19.25
C ARG A 2 20.95 -23.03 -18.94
N ARG A 3 21.85 -22.58 -19.83
CA ARG A 3 22.59 -21.32 -19.73
C ARG A 3 21.62 -20.13 -19.79
N ILE A 4 21.64 -19.29 -18.76
CA ILE A 4 21.01 -17.97 -18.77
C ILE A 4 21.81 -17.10 -19.73
N ARG A 5 21.16 -16.61 -20.81
CA ARG A 5 21.76 -15.62 -21.71
C ARG A 5 21.80 -14.28 -20.98
N ASN A 6 22.99 -13.69 -20.97
CA ASN A 6 23.28 -12.37 -20.44
C ASN A 6 22.41 -11.33 -21.17
N MET A 7 21.43 -10.72 -20.48
CA MET A 7 20.69 -9.57 -21.01
C MET A 7 21.50 -8.31 -20.70
N GLY A 8 22.19 -7.80 -21.73
CA GLY A 8 22.91 -6.54 -21.67
C GLY A 8 21.99 -5.39 -21.28
N HIS A 9 22.48 -4.51 -20.39
CA HIS A 9 21.79 -3.32 -19.94
C HIS A 9 21.72 -2.31 -21.09
N SER A 10 20.61 -2.27 -21.81
CA SER A 10 20.32 -1.23 -22.80
C SER A 10 19.81 0.04 -22.12
N SER A 11 20.47 1.18 -22.40
CA SER A 11 20.11 2.52 -21.94
C SER A 11 18.62 2.84 -22.20
N PRO A 12 17.91 3.56 -21.31
CA PRO A 12 16.51 3.96 -21.47
C PRO A 12 16.17 4.64 -22.82
N ASP A 13 17.16 5.18 -23.52
CA ASP A 13 16.98 5.88 -24.79
C ASP A 13 16.69 4.96 -25.99
N SER A 14 16.98 3.65 -25.89
CA SER A 14 16.85 2.69 -27.00
C SER A 14 15.51 1.94 -27.05
N TRP A 15 14.48 2.40 -26.34
CA TRP A 15 13.20 1.69 -26.21
C TRP A 15 12.19 2.09 -27.32
N PRO A 16 11.40 1.15 -27.89
CA PRO A 16 10.48 1.42 -28.99
C PRO A 16 9.46 2.53 -28.67
N GLN A 17 9.22 3.43 -29.63
CA GLN A 17 8.42 4.66 -29.50
C GLN A 17 7.00 4.46 -28.91
N ARG A 18 6.40 3.26 -28.99
CA ARG A 18 5.11 2.96 -28.36
C ARG A 18 5.12 3.01 -26.83
N ARG A 19 6.29 2.93 -26.17
CA ARG A 19 6.43 3.11 -24.71
C ARG A 19 6.70 4.57 -24.27
N ARG A 20 7.05 5.48 -25.19
CA ARG A 20 7.30 6.91 -24.87
C ARG A 20 6.01 7.70 -24.59
N ARG A 21 4.83 7.21 -25.00
CA ARG A 21 3.55 7.86 -24.68
C ARG A 21 3.12 7.73 -23.22
N LEU A 22 3.75 6.87 -22.42
CA LEU A 22 3.51 6.78 -20.97
C LEU A 22 4.39 7.73 -20.13
N LEU A 23 5.31 8.46 -20.77
CA LEU A 23 6.14 9.48 -20.12
C LEU A 23 5.55 10.89 -20.21
N HIS A 24 4.40 11.05 -20.88
CA HIS A 24 3.63 12.28 -20.80
C HIS A 24 2.49 12.07 -19.81
N CYS A 25 2.75 12.44 -18.56
CA CYS A 25 1.70 12.85 -17.62
C CYS A 25 1.04 14.11 -18.21
N GLY A 26 0.15 13.88 -19.17
CA GLY A 26 -0.52 14.89 -19.97
C GLY A 26 -1.99 14.57 -20.16
N ALA A 27 -2.56 13.70 -19.32
CA ALA A 27 -3.96 13.90 -18.94
C ALA A 27 -3.96 15.25 -18.25
N THR A 28 -4.54 16.24 -18.92
CA THR A 28 -4.81 17.57 -18.37
C THR A 28 -5.30 17.40 -16.93
N LYS A 29 -4.50 17.82 -15.95
CA LYS A 29 -5.00 18.00 -14.59
C LYS A 29 -6.26 18.86 -14.72
N PRO A 30 -7.44 18.38 -14.28
CA PRO A 30 -8.54 19.31 -14.05
C PRO A 30 -7.99 20.40 -13.14
N ASP A 31 -8.25 21.64 -13.54
CA ASP A 31 -8.09 22.85 -12.74
C ASP A 31 -7.90 22.64 -11.23
N GLY A 32 -6.82 23.24 -10.71
CA GLY A 32 -6.40 23.12 -9.33
C GLY A 32 -7.52 23.30 -8.32
N ARG A 33 -7.79 22.22 -7.57
CA ARG A 33 -8.39 22.06 -6.23
C ARG A 33 -9.09 20.70 -6.20
N THR A 34 -8.34 19.61 -6.14
CA THR A 34 -8.94 18.29 -5.96
C THR A 34 -9.34 18.14 -4.48
N THR A 35 -10.59 18.39 -4.14
CA THR A 35 -11.19 17.82 -2.93
C THR A 35 -11.46 16.34 -3.20
N LEU A 36 -11.22 15.46 -2.23
CA LEU A 36 -11.62 14.05 -2.36
C LEU A 36 -13.15 14.02 -2.51
N THR A 37 -13.64 13.83 -3.74
CA THR A 37 -15.07 13.82 -4.01
C THR A 37 -15.72 12.59 -3.37
N GLU A 38 -17.03 12.67 -3.09
CA GLU A 38 -17.85 11.53 -2.65
C GLU A 38 -17.87 10.36 -3.66
N GLN A 39 -17.28 10.53 -4.85
CA GLN A 39 -17.22 9.54 -5.92
C GLN A 39 -15.77 9.23 -6.35
N ALA A 40 -14.79 9.49 -5.47
CA ALA A 40 -13.37 9.31 -5.76
C ALA A 40 -12.99 7.89 -6.24
N LEU A 41 -13.78 6.88 -5.87
CA LEU A 41 -13.57 5.48 -6.24
C LEU A 41 -14.64 4.93 -7.19
N LYS A 42 -15.39 5.80 -7.87
CA LYS A 42 -16.45 5.38 -8.81
C LYS A 42 -15.94 4.35 -9.82
N GLY A 43 -16.61 3.20 -9.88
CA GLY A 43 -16.26 2.10 -10.79
C GLY A 43 -15.06 1.27 -10.36
N ARG A 44 -14.43 1.56 -9.21
CA ARG A 44 -13.28 0.79 -8.69
C ARG A 44 -13.75 -0.33 -7.76
N VAL A 45 -12.99 -1.42 -7.73
CA VAL A 45 -13.24 -2.58 -6.87
C VAL A 45 -12.07 -2.71 -5.92
N ALA A 46 -12.36 -2.77 -4.63
CA ALA A 46 -11.36 -2.85 -3.58
C ALA A 46 -11.39 -4.19 -2.86
N LEU A 47 -10.22 -4.67 -2.48
CA LEU A 47 -10.00 -5.83 -1.62
C LEU A 47 -9.18 -5.39 -0.42
N ILE A 48 -9.74 -5.50 0.78
CA ILE A 48 -9.11 -5.06 2.03
C ILE A 48 -8.96 -6.27 2.94
N THR A 49 -7.73 -6.72 3.12
CA THR A 49 -7.44 -7.85 4.02
C THR A 49 -7.61 -7.42 5.48
N GLY A 50 -8.16 -8.29 6.34
CA GLY A 50 -8.46 -7.91 7.73
C GLY A 50 -9.50 -6.79 7.85
N GLY A 51 -10.44 -6.71 6.89
CA GLY A 51 -11.44 -5.64 6.77
C GLY A 51 -12.68 -5.81 7.66
N GLY A 52 -12.77 -6.86 8.47
CA GLY A 52 -13.91 -7.09 9.37
C GLY A 52 -13.96 -6.15 10.59
N ARG A 53 -12.84 -5.53 10.97
CA ARG A 53 -12.75 -4.68 12.17
C ARG A 53 -11.67 -3.61 12.07
N GLY A 54 -11.67 -2.69 13.05
CA GLY A 54 -10.63 -1.67 13.20
C GLY A 54 -10.44 -0.83 11.95
N MET A 55 -9.17 -0.48 11.65
CA MET A 55 -8.82 0.37 10.50
C MET A 55 -9.26 -0.22 9.15
N GLY A 56 -9.20 -1.54 8.99
CA GLY A 56 -9.64 -2.22 7.78
C GLY A 56 -11.12 -1.99 7.49
N ARG A 57 -11.97 -2.08 8.52
CA ARG A 57 -13.41 -1.81 8.42
C ARG A 57 -13.69 -0.35 8.09
N GLU A 58 -13.03 0.59 8.77
CA GLU A 58 -13.22 2.02 8.50
C GLU A 58 -12.84 2.39 7.05
N MET A 59 -11.72 1.85 6.55
CA MET A 59 -11.34 2.01 5.14
C MET A 59 -12.37 1.37 4.19
N ALA A 60 -12.89 0.18 4.50
CA ALA A 60 -13.89 -0.49 3.67
C ALA A 60 -15.19 0.30 3.56
N VAL A 61 -15.70 0.81 4.69
CA VAL A 61 -16.91 1.65 4.75
C VAL A 61 -16.68 2.97 4.00
N ALA A 62 -15.51 3.58 4.16
CA ALA A 62 -15.17 4.82 3.46
C ALA A 62 -15.04 4.60 1.94
N PHE A 63 -14.45 3.48 1.50
CA PHE A 63 -14.33 3.17 0.08
C PHE A 63 -15.69 2.92 -0.57
N ALA A 64 -16.60 2.25 0.16
CA ALA A 64 -18.00 2.12 -0.23
C ALA A 64 -18.68 3.48 -0.37
N ARG A 65 -18.55 4.35 0.64
CA ARG A 65 -19.09 5.71 0.63
C ARG A 65 -18.54 6.56 -0.53
N ALA A 66 -17.28 6.33 -0.91
CA ALA A 66 -16.61 7.01 -2.02
C ALA A 66 -16.98 6.46 -3.41
N GLY A 67 -18.01 5.60 -3.50
CA GLY A 67 -18.55 5.10 -4.77
C GLY A 67 -17.85 3.86 -5.34
N ALA A 68 -17.06 3.12 -4.55
CA ALA A 68 -16.50 1.84 -5.01
C ALA A 68 -17.62 0.91 -5.52
N ALA A 69 -17.43 0.32 -6.70
CA ALA A 69 -18.36 -0.60 -7.34
C ALA A 69 -18.52 -1.92 -6.56
N GLY A 70 -17.51 -2.27 -5.75
CA GLY A 70 -17.52 -3.41 -4.86
C GLY A 70 -16.36 -3.34 -3.85
N VAL A 71 -16.62 -3.78 -2.63
CA VAL A 71 -15.62 -3.87 -1.55
C VAL A 71 -15.60 -5.30 -1.02
N CYS A 72 -14.53 -6.02 -1.28
CA CYS A 72 -14.24 -7.29 -0.62
C CYS A 72 -13.44 -7.05 0.65
N ILE A 73 -13.86 -7.66 1.75
CA ILE A 73 -13.13 -7.70 3.01
C ILE A 73 -12.81 -9.13 3.37
N THR A 74 -11.64 -9.35 3.99
CA THR A 74 -11.29 -10.67 4.52
C THR A 74 -11.03 -10.68 6.01
N ALA A 75 -11.13 -11.85 6.61
CA ALA A 75 -10.62 -12.14 7.95
C ALA A 75 -10.13 -13.58 8.03
N ALA A 76 -9.21 -13.85 8.95
CA ALA A 76 -8.73 -15.18 9.27
C ALA A 76 -8.65 -15.32 10.79
N PRO A 77 -8.87 -16.53 11.34
CA PRO A 77 -8.65 -16.77 12.75
C PRO A 77 -7.17 -16.67 13.10
N GLY A 78 -6.84 -15.89 14.13
CA GLY A 78 -5.62 -16.08 14.90
C GLY A 78 -5.75 -17.27 15.85
N SER A 79 -4.64 -17.62 16.51
CA SER A 79 -4.60 -18.70 17.50
C SER A 79 -5.48 -18.46 18.74
N ASP A 80 -5.94 -17.22 18.96
CA ASP A 80 -6.74 -16.79 20.11
C ASP A 80 -8.20 -16.46 19.79
N GLU A 81 -8.69 -16.75 18.58
CA GLU A 81 -9.98 -16.28 18.07
C GLU A 81 -10.87 -17.42 17.56
N THR A 82 -12.19 -17.31 17.79
CA THR A 82 -13.16 -18.32 17.35
C THR A 82 -13.78 -17.95 15.99
N GLY A 83 -14.18 -18.96 15.22
CA GLY A 83 -14.84 -18.76 13.93
C GLY A 83 -16.16 -17.99 14.02
N ASP A 84 -16.90 -18.12 15.12
CA ASP A 84 -18.15 -17.37 15.35
C ASP A 84 -17.92 -15.87 15.49
N ALA A 85 -16.92 -15.46 16.28
CA ALA A 85 -16.59 -14.06 16.46
C ALA A 85 -16.23 -13.39 15.12
N ILE A 86 -15.45 -14.10 14.28
CA ILE A 86 -15.04 -13.62 12.95
C ILE A 86 -16.24 -13.46 12.02
N ARG A 87 -17.17 -14.43 12.02
CA ARG A 87 -18.40 -14.34 11.21
C ARG A 87 -19.24 -13.14 11.62
N THR A 88 -19.38 -12.89 12.92
CA THR A 88 -20.09 -11.71 13.44
C THR A 88 -19.42 -10.42 13.00
N GLU A 89 -18.10 -10.28 13.19
CA GLU A 89 -17.34 -9.09 12.78
C GLU A 89 -17.46 -8.82 11.26
N LEU A 90 -17.37 -9.87 10.43
CA LEU A 90 -17.57 -9.75 8.99
C LEU A 90 -19.01 -9.33 8.63
N GLY A 91 -20.02 -9.89 9.31
CA GLY A 91 -21.42 -9.52 9.12
C GLY A 91 -21.70 -8.06 9.45
N GLU A 92 -21.16 -7.57 10.57
CA GLU A 92 -21.27 -6.15 10.97
C GLU A 92 -20.58 -5.22 9.96
N ALA A 93 -19.39 -5.61 9.47
CA ALA A 93 -18.68 -4.82 8.46
C ALA A 93 -19.44 -4.77 7.14
N LEU A 94 -20.05 -5.88 6.69
CA LEU A 94 -20.91 -5.89 5.51
C LEU A 94 -22.15 -4.99 5.69
N ALA A 95 -22.78 -5.04 6.86
CA ALA A 95 -23.92 -4.17 7.16
C ALA A 95 -23.51 -2.68 7.12
N ALA A 96 -22.33 -2.33 7.63
CA ALA A 96 -21.79 -0.97 7.58
C ALA A 96 -21.45 -0.53 6.14
N ILE A 97 -20.88 -1.42 5.32
CA ILE A 97 -20.63 -1.17 3.88
C ILE A 97 -21.94 -0.91 3.14
N ALA A 98 -22.97 -1.73 3.39
CA ALA A 98 -24.29 -1.57 2.79
C ALA A 98 -24.96 -0.25 3.24
N ALA A 99 -24.87 0.10 4.53
CA ALA A 99 -25.38 1.36 5.06
C ALA A 99 -24.67 2.59 4.47
N ALA A 100 -23.41 2.45 4.05
CA ALA A 100 -22.67 3.47 3.31
C ALA A 100 -22.99 3.50 1.80
N GLY A 101 -23.95 2.70 1.33
CA GLY A 101 -24.39 2.66 -0.08
C GLY A 101 -23.55 1.76 -0.98
N GLY A 102 -22.64 0.96 -0.43
CA GLY A 102 -21.75 0.09 -1.19
C GLY A 102 -22.23 -1.36 -1.31
N ARG A 103 -21.57 -2.11 -2.19
CA ARG A 103 -21.73 -3.57 -2.34
C ARG A 103 -20.56 -4.29 -1.67
N GLY A 104 -20.84 -5.10 -0.66
CA GLY A 104 -19.83 -5.83 0.11
C GLY A 104 -19.73 -7.32 -0.26
N LEU A 105 -18.53 -7.88 -0.17
CA LEU A 105 -18.25 -9.31 -0.16
C LEU A 105 -17.34 -9.62 1.03
N ALA A 106 -17.70 -10.58 1.88
CA ALA A 106 -16.86 -11.01 2.99
C ALA A 106 -16.39 -12.44 2.78
N LEU A 107 -15.08 -12.65 2.88
CA LEU A 107 -14.46 -13.98 2.72
C LEU A 107 -13.58 -14.30 3.93
N THR A 108 -13.65 -15.53 4.41
CA THR A 108 -12.61 -16.04 5.32
C THR A 108 -11.41 -16.49 4.50
N GLY A 109 -10.19 -16.21 4.96
CA GLY A 109 -8.97 -16.65 4.27
C GLY A 109 -7.71 -16.13 4.95
N ASP A 110 -6.79 -17.04 5.29
CA ASP A 110 -5.46 -16.69 5.82
C ASP A 110 -4.58 -16.17 4.69
N VAL A 111 -4.07 -14.96 4.85
CA VAL A 111 -3.16 -14.34 3.87
C VAL A 111 -1.82 -15.05 3.80
N GLY A 112 -1.42 -15.80 4.83
CA GLY A 112 -0.22 -16.61 4.82
C GLY A 112 -0.34 -17.92 4.03
N ASP A 113 -1.50 -18.19 3.43
CA ASP A 113 -1.79 -19.38 2.65
C ASP A 113 -2.08 -19.02 1.19
N TRP A 114 -1.27 -19.57 0.29
CA TRP A 114 -1.31 -19.22 -1.13
C TRP A 114 -2.65 -19.56 -1.79
N ASP A 115 -3.22 -20.73 -1.48
CA ASP A 115 -4.48 -21.17 -2.08
C ASP A 115 -5.64 -20.27 -1.64
N ASN A 116 -5.64 -19.84 -0.37
CA ASN A 116 -6.58 -18.82 0.11
C ASN A 116 -6.41 -17.47 -0.60
N CYS A 117 -5.18 -16.97 -0.78
CA CYS A 117 -4.92 -15.73 -1.51
C CYS A 117 -5.46 -15.80 -2.96
N GLN A 118 -5.18 -16.90 -3.67
CA GLN A 118 -5.68 -17.09 -5.03
C GLN A 118 -7.21 -17.11 -5.07
N ARG A 119 -7.82 -17.88 -4.18
CA ARG A 119 -9.27 -18.02 -4.09
C ARG A 119 -9.95 -16.68 -3.79
N VAL A 120 -9.48 -15.95 -2.78
CA VAL A 120 -10.04 -14.63 -2.41
C VAL A 120 -10.02 -13.65 -3.57
N VAL A 121 -8.88 -13.55 -4.28
CA VAL A 121 -8.76 -12.67 -5.44
C VAL A 121 -9.69 -13.13 -6.57
N ALA A 122 -9.72 -14.43 -6.87
CA ALA A 122 -10.59 -14.99 -7.90
C ALA A 122 -12.08 -14.73 -7.61
N GLU A 123 -12.55 -15.01 -6.39
CA GLU A 123 -13.93 -14.76 -5.97
C GLU A 123 -14.29 -13.27 -6.01
N THR A 124 -13.36 -12.38 -5.65
CA THR A 124 -13.55 -10.93 -5.77
C THR A 124 -13.76 -10.52 -7.22
N VAL A 125 -12.90 -11.01 -8.12
CA VAL A 125 -13.00 -10.73 -9.57
C VAL A 125 -14.26 -11.32 -10.17
N VAL A 126 -14.65 -12.54 -9.80
CA VAL A 126 -15.90 -13.18 -10.26
C VAL A 126 -17.12 -12.38 -9.80
N THR A 127 -17.12 -11.91 -8.55
CA THR A 127 -18.27 -11.23 -7.94
C THR A 127 -18.46 -9.81 -8.48
N PHE A 128 -17.38 -9.07 -8.65
CA PHE A 128 -17.43 -7.64 -9.03
C PHE A 128 -16.96 -7.35 -10.46
N GLY A 129 -16.45 -8.35 -11.17
CA GLY A 129 -15.97 -8.26 -12.55
C GLY A 129 -14.54 -7.73 -12.70
N ALA A 130 -13.91 -7.23 -11.62
CA ALA A 130 -12.58 -6.65 -11.65
C ALA A 130 -11.94 -6.61 -10.25
N LEU A 131 -10.64 -6.32 -10.20
CA LEU A 131 -9.93 -5.93 -8.99
C LEU A 131 -9.00 -4.76 -9.31
N HIS A 132 -9.17 -3.66 -8.60
CA HIS A 132 -8.48 -2.39 -8.89
C HIS A 132 -7.61 -1.93 -7.72
N ILE A 133 -8.05 -2.18 -6.48
CA ILE A 133 -7.38 -1.72 -5.26
C ILE A 133 -7.17 -2.92 -4.33
N LEU A 134 -5.96 -3.12 -3.85
CA LEU A 134 -5.61 -4.06 -2.79
C LEU A 134 -5.07 -3.27 -1.60
N VAL A 135 -5.66 -3.46 -0.43
CA VAL A 135 -5.10 -2.97 0.84
C VAL A 135 -4.64 -4.18 1.66
N ASN A 136 -3.33 -4.32 1.78
CA ASN A 136 -2.68 -5.28 2.66
C ASN A 136 -2.71 -4.75 4.09
N ASN A 137 -3.87 -4.88 4.74
CA ASN A 137 -4.15 -4.41 6.10
C ASN A 137 -4.08 -5.53 7.15
N ALA A 138 -4.32 -6.80 6.78
CA ALA A 138 -4.20 -7.90 7.72
C ALA A 138 -2.82 -7.94 8.37
N GLY A 139 -2.78 -8.24 9.68
CA GLY A 139 -1.55 -8.32 10.43
C GLY A 139 -1.72 -8.98 11.78
N LYS A 140 -0.62 -9.48 12.33
CA LYS A 140 -0.47 -9.96 13.69
C LYS A 140 0.51 -9.08 14.46
N SER A 141 0.17 -8.79 15.71
CA SER A 141 1.00 -7.97 16.61
C SER A 141 2.10 -8.80 17.27
N GLY A 142 2.99 -8.16 18.04
CA GLY A 142 4.04 -8.86 18.78
C GLY A 142 3.53 -9.77 19.91
N ARG A 143 2.23 -9.76 20.22
CA ARG A 143 1.66 -10.58 21.29
C ARG A 143 1.83 -12.09 21.06
N TYR A 144 1.98 -12.52 19.82
CA TYR A 144 2.11 -13.94 19.47
C TYR A 144 3.46 -14.52 19.91
N VAL A 145 4.48 -13.69 20.17
CA VAL A 145 5.76 -14.15 20.72
C VAL A 145 5.87 -14.05 22.24
N ALA A 146 4.77 -13.66 22.91
CA ALA A 146 4.74 -13.46 24.35
C ALA A 146 4.97 -14.78 25.10
N THR A 147 5.96 -14.79 26.00
CA THR A 147 6.26 -15.93 26.87
C THR A 147 6.16 -15.50 28.34
N GLY A 148 5.85 -16.44 29.24
CA GLY A 148 5.82 -16.18 30.69
C GLY A 148 4.86 -15.05 31.13
N GLY A 149 3.76 -14.82 30.40
CA GLY A 149 2.79 -13.75 30.67
C GLY A 149 3.26 -12.33 30.31
N LYS A 150 4.47 -12.18 29.75
CA LYS A 150 5.01 -10.88 29.31
C LYS A 150 4.63 -10.64 27.84
N ARG A 151 3.95 -9.52 27.56
CA ARG A 151 3.55 -9.14 26.19
C ARG A 151 4.69 -8.66 25.30
N ARG A 152 5.78 -8.22 25.91
CA ARG A 152 6.99 -7.75 25.24
C ARG A 152 8.15 -8.48 25.88
N VAL A 153 8.94 -9.16 25.06
CA VAL A 153 10.09 -9.94 25.48
C VAL A 153 11.27 -9.64 24.55
N PRO A 154 12.51 -9.70 25.05
CA PRO A 154 13.69 -9.64 24.20
C PRO A 154 13.65 -10.74 23.14
N PHE A 155 14.29 -10.52 21.99
CA PHE A 155 14.20 -11.46 20.86
C PHE A 155 14.72 -12.88 21.20
N TYR A 156 15.63 -13.00 22.17
CA TYR A 156 16.18 -14.28 22.63
C TYR A 156 15.27 -15.03 23.63
N GLU A 157 14.17 -14.42 24.08
CA GLU A 157 13.12 -15.03 24.92
C GLU A 157 11.79 -15.21 24.15
N ALA A 158 11.72 -14.70 22.92
CA ALA A 158 10.54 -14.74 22.07
C ALA A 158 10.23 -16.17 21.62
N ASP A 159 8.95 -16.55 21.63
CA ASP A 159 8.52 -17.84 21.11
C ASP A 159 8.78 -17.96 19.59
N PRO A 160 9.56 -18.97 19.13
CA PRO A 160 9.83 -19.18 17.71
C PRO A 160 8.59 -19.45 16.87
N GLU A 161 7.56 -20.12 17.39
CA GLU A 161 6.33 -20.41 16.63
C GLU A 161 5.54 -19.13 16.37
N GLY A 162 5.33 -18.32 17.41
CA GLY A 162 4.79 -16.97 17.28
C GLY A 162 5.60 -16.07 16.34
N TYR A 163 6.93 -16.24 16.29
CA TYR A 163 7.79 -15.48 15.38
C TYR A 163 7.46 -15.81 13.92
N CYS A 164 7.36 -17.10 13.61
CA CYS A 164 6.98 -17.61 12.30
C CYS A 164 5.56 -17.16 11.92
N GLU A 165 4.62 -17.23 12.85
CA GLU A 165 3.22 -16.85 12.64
C GLU A 165 3.08 -15.36 12.26
N VAL A 166 3.77 -14.46 12.98
CA VAL A 166 3.74 -13.03 12.67
C VAL A 166 4.38 -12.72 11.32
N ASN A 167 5.51 -13.34 10.98
CA ASN A 167 6.15 -13.11 9.68
C ASN A 167 5.31 -13.68 8.53
N ARG A 168 4.73 -14.87 8.69
CA ARG A 168 3.81 -15.46 7.72
C ARG A 168 2.65 -14.51 7.40
N THR A 169 2.03 -13.90 8.41
CA THR A 169 0.94 -12.94 8.15
C THR A 169 1.44 -11.59 7.64
N ASN A 170 2.51 -11.03 8.21
CA ASN A 170 2.89 -9.63 7.98
C ASN A 170 3.86 -9.42 6.81
N VAL A 171 4.59 -10.47 6.39
CA VAL A 171 5.59 -10.43 5.30
C VAL A 171 5.10 -11.25 4.13
N ASP A 172 4.85 -12.55 4.34
CA ASP A 172 4.40 -13.43 3.25
C ASP A 172 3.00 -13.05 2.79
N GLY A 173 2.11 -12.71 3.73
CA GLY A 173 0.74 -12.31 3.44
C GLY A 173 0.60 -11.20 2.39
N PRO A 174 1.20 -10.02 2.61
CA PRO A 174 1.21 -8.96 1.62
C PRO A 174 1.80 -9.39 0.27
N PHE A 175 2.85 -10.21 0.27
CA PHE A 175 3.45 -10.71 -0.97
C PHE A 175 2.50 -11.63 -1.75
N LEU A 176 1.90 -12.62 -1.09
CA LEU A 176 1.00 -13.58 -1.70
C LEU A 176 -0.26 -12.88 -2.25
N MET A 177 -0.84 -11.97 -1.48
CA MET A 177 -1.98 -11.16 -1.93
C MET A 177 -1.62 -10.24 -3.10
N ALA A 178 -0.49 -9.52 -3.01
CA ALA A 178 -0.03 -8.64 -4.08
C ALA A 178 0.25 -9.43 -5.36
N ARG A 179 0.90 -10.59 -5.27
CA ARG A 179 1.16 -11.48 -6.41
C ARG A 179 -0.12 -11.93 -7.09
N ALA A 180 -1.13 -12.36 -6.32
CA ALA A 180 -2.41 -12.79 -6.87
C ALA A 180 -3.17 -11.61 -7.52
N ALA A 181 -3.20 -10.45 -6.85
CA ALA A 181 -3.93 -9.27 -7.33
C ALA A 181 -3.27 -8.57 -8.53
N ALA A 182 -1.94 -8.43 -8.52
CA ALA A 182 -1.21 -7.67 -9.53
C ALA A 182 -1.40 -8.21 -10.94
N ALA A 183 -1.54 -9.53 -11.10
CA ALA A 183 -1.81 -10.14 -12.41
C ALA A 183 -3.08 -9.56 -13.07
N HIS A 184 -4.15 -9.37 -12.30
CA HIS A 184 -5.39 -8.76 -12.79
C HIS A 184 -5.24 -7.25 -13.05
N MET A 185 -4.57 -6.54 -12.14
CA MET A 185 -4.37 -5.09 -12.24
C MET A 185 -3.48 -4.70 -13.44
N ILE A 186 -2.43 -5.49 -13.72
CA ILE A 186 -1.54 -5.27 -14.87
C ILE A 186 -2.30 -5.46 -16.18
N VAL A 187 -3.14 -6.50 -16.28
CA VAL A 187 -3.99 -6.73 -17.47
C VAL A 187 -4.97 -5.58 -17.66
N ALA A 188 -5.52 -5.02 -16.58
CA ALA A 188 -6.39 -3.85 -16.62
C ALA A 188 -5.65 -2.53 -16.92
N GLY A 189 -4.31 -2.52 -16.83
CA GLY A 189 -3.48 -1.32 -17.04
C GLY A 189 -3.60 -0.27 -15.94
N TRP A 190 -4.23 -0.61 -14.80
CA TRP A 190 -4.41 0.29 -13.67
C TRP A 190 -4.59 -0.51 -12.37
N GLY A 191 -3.90 -0.10 -11.31
CA GLY A 191 -4.13 -0.67 -9.98
C GLY A 191 -3.48 0.10 -8.85
N ARG A 192 -3.93 -0.17 -7.63
CA ARG A 192 -3.39 0.38 -6.38
C ARG A 192 -3.14 -0.72 -5.37
N ILE A 193 -1.91 -0.82 -4.90
CA ILE A 193 -1.55 -1.68 -3.77
C ILE A 193 -1.14 -0.77 -2.62
N ILE A 194 -1.82 -0.88 -1.49
CA ILE A 194 -1.54 -0.10 -0.28
C ILE A 194 -1.13 -1.07 0.82
N ASN A 195 0.13 -0.97 1.26
CA ASN A 195 0.67 -1.80 2.32
C ASN A 195 0.54 -1.07 3.66
N ILE A 196 -0.23 -1.62 4.61
CA ILE A 196 -0.37 -0.99 5.92
C ILE A 196 0.88 -1.27 6.76
N SER A 197 1.54 -0.20 7.17
CA SER A 197 2.79 -0.20 7.91
C SER A 197 2.64 0.48 9.27
N LYS A 198 3.75 0.90 9.88
CA LYS A 198 3.81 1.55 11.19
C LYS A 198 4.84 2.68 11.20
N ASN A 199 4.94 3.42 12.31
CA ASN A 199 6.00 4.42 12.52
C ASN A 199 7.41 3.79 12.46
N VAL A 200 8.37 4.47 11.83
CA VAL A 200 9.77 4.05 11.61
C VAL A 200 10.47 3.75 12.93
N ASP A 201 10.41 4.65 13.92
CA ASP A 201 11.10 4.46 15.21
C ASP A 201 10.64 3.20 15.93
N ALA A 202 9.36 2.84 15.75
CA ALA A 202 8.78 1.67 16.35
C ALA A 202 9.14 0.37 15.60
N MET A 203 9.77 0.42 14.41
CA MET A 203 10.21 -0.77 13.68
C MET A 203 11.43 -1.43 14.31
N HIS A 204 12.29 -0.66 14.95
CA HIS A 204 13.52 -1.15 15.60
C HIS A 204 13.51 -0.99 17.12
N ALA A 205 12.34 -0.71 17.72
CA ALA A 205 12.20 -0.62 19.17
C ALA A 205 12.56 -1.96 19.86
N PRO A 206 13.16 -1.93 21.07
CA PRO A 206 13.43 -3.15 21.84
C PRO A 206 12.13 -3.91 22.13
N ASP A 207 12.23 -5.23 22.29
CA ASP A 207 11.10 -6.14 22.61
C ASP A 207 9.92 -6.07 21.63
N ASN A 208 10.23 -5.77 20.37
CA ASN A 208 9.23 -5.60 19.31
C ASN A 208 9.48 -6.53 18.12
N SER A 209 10.42 -7.48 18.26
CA SER A 209 10.62 -8.55 17.29
C SER A 209 9.50 -9.60 17.43
N PRO A 210 8.94 -10.12 16.33
CA PRO A 210 9.21 -9.75 14.94
C PRO A 210 8.36 -8.59 14.41
N TYR A 211 7.37 -8.09 15.18
CA TYR A 211 6.39 -7.16 14.64
C TYR A 211 7.02 -5.92 13.96
N GLY A 212 7.95 -5.25 14.62
CA GLY A 212 8.70 -4.13 14.06
C GLY A 212 9.48 -4.49 12.80
N PRO A 213 10.41 -5.45 12.87
CA PRO A 213 11.15 -5.95 11.72
C PRO A 213 10.27 -6.39 10.55
N SER A 214 9.12 -7.04 10.80
CA SER A 214 8.20 -7.47 9.74
C SER A 214 7.63 -6.29 8.95
N LYS A 215 7.38 -5.15 9.60
CA LYS A 215 6.95 -3.94 8.91
C LYS A 215 8.08 -3.23 8.19
N ALA A 216 9.32 -3.28 8.69
CA ALA A 216 10.49 -2.80 7.93
C ALA A 216 10.72 -3.63 6.65
N ALA A 217 10.52 -4.95 6.71
CA ALA A 217 10.57 -5.81 5.53
C ALA A 217 9.49 -5.40 4.50
N LEU A 218 8.28 -5.08 4.95
CA LEU A 218 7.20 -4.62 4.09
C LEU A 218 7.49 -3.25 3.43
N GLU A 219 8.19 -2.33 4.11
CA GLU A 219 8.66 -1.07 3.52
C GLU A 219 9.68 -1.31 2.40
N ALA A 220 10.63 -2.22 2.61
CA ALA A 220 11.61 -2.59 1.59
C ALA A 220 10.92 -3.25 0.39
N ALA A 221 9.97 -4.14 0.66
CA ALA A 221 9.17 -4.80 -0.38
C ALA A 221 8.33 -3.80 -1.19
N THR A 222 7.72 -2.81 -0.54
CA THR A 222 6.95 -1.74 -1.21
C THR A 222 7.79 -1.02 -2.26
N VAL A 223 9.03 -0.68 -1.93
CA VAL A 223 10.00 -0.07 -2.85
C VAL A 223 10.33 -0.99 -4.02
N ALA A 224 10.67 -2.25 -3.73
CA ALA A 224 11.06 -3.21 -4.76
C ALA A 224 9.91 -3.47 -5.74
N TRP A 225 8.70 -3.71 -5.21
CA TRP A 225 7.51 -3.97 -6.01
C TRP A 225 7.11 -2.74 -6.86
N ALA A 226 7.40 -1.52 -6.39
CA ALA A 226 7.17 -0.32 -7.18
C ALA A 226 8.07 -0.26 -8.43
N GLU A 227 9.30 -0.78 -8.36
CA GLU A 227 10.15 -0.92 -9.55
C GLU A 227 9.64 -2.03 -10.47
N ASP A 228 9.28 -3.19 -9.90
CA ASP A 228 8.76 -4.33 -10.67
C ASP A 228 7.51 -3.95 -11.47
N LEU A 229 6.64 -3.12 -10.89
CA LEU A 229 5.38 -2.68 -11.50
C LEU A 229 5.55 -1.45 -12.40
N PHE A 230 6.77 -0.95 -12.60
CA PHE A 230 6.96 0.26 -13.39
C PHE A 230 6.46 0.13 -14.82
N GLY A 231 5.72 1.15 -15.27
CA GLY A 231 5.16 1.21 -16.62
C GLY A 231 3.97 0.28 -16.86
N THR A 232 3.49 -0.44 -15.83
CA THR A 232 2.28 -1.27 -15.93
C THR A 232 0.98 -0.49 -15.64
N GLY A 233 1.09 0.70 -15.04
CA GLY A 233 -0.06 1.48 -14.54
C GLY A 233 -0.51 1.09 -13.12
N VAL A 234 0.11 0.06 -12.52
CA VAL A 234 -0.12 -0.32 -11.13
C VAL A 234 0.89 0.39 -10.23
N THR A 235 0.43 0.97 -9.12
CA THR A 235 1.29 1.58 -8.11
C THR A 235 1.23 0.82 -6.79
N VAL A 236 2.29 0.93 -6.01
CA VAL A 236 2.36 0.35 -4.66
C VAL A 236 2.99 1.34 -3.69
N ASN A 237 2.34 1.60 -2.57
CA ASN A 237 2.79 2.54 -1.54
C ASN A 237 2.55 1.96 -0.14
N SER A 238 3.23 2.50 0.86
CA SER A 238 3.01 2.17 2.26
C SER A 238 2.26 3.28 2.99
N LEU A 239 1.40 2.88 3.92
CA LEU A 239 0.62 3.79 4.76
C LEU A 239 0.67 3.31 6.21
N GLY A 240 1.17 4.15 7.11
CA GLY A 240 1.11 3.94 8.56
C GLY A 240 0.07 4.84 9.24
N PRO A 241 -0.42 4.48 10.43
CA PRO A 241 -1.35 5.32 11.19
C PRO A 241 -0.69 6.50 11.92
N GLY A 242 0.66 6.54 12.00
CA GLY A 242 1.40 7.57 12.73
C GLY A 242 1.39 7.46 14.25
N GLY A 243 0.74 6.45 14.81
CA GLY A 243 0.66 6.20 16.24
C GLY A 243 -0.02 4.87 16.56
N ALA A 244 -0.14 4.56 17.85
CA ALA A 244 -0.96 3.43 18.28
C ALA A 244 -2.44 3.76 18.03
N VAL A 245 -3.21 2.80 17.53
CA VAL A 245 -4.61 3.00 17.13
C VAL A 245 -5.50 2.19 18.05
N ASN A 246 -6.61 2.80 18.48
CA ASN A 246 -7.61 2.17 19.35
C ASN A 246 -8.35 1.03 18.63
N THR A 247 -7.71 -0.13 18.56
CA THR A 247 -8.22 -1.34 17.91
C THR A 247 -7.83 -2.55 18.73
N ARG A 248 -8.54 -3.67 18.53
CA ARG A 248 -8.17 -4.96 19.15
C ARG A 248 -6.78 -5.45 18.78
N PHE A 249 -6.14 -4.88 17.74
CA PHE A 249 -4.77 -5.18 17.34
C PHE A 249 -3.73 -4.75 18.39
N GLY A 250 -3.96 -3.61 19.05
CA GLY A 250 -3.01 -2.95 19.96
C GLY A 250 -3.58 -2.72 21.36
N ASP A 251 -4.39 -3.65 21.87
CA ASP A 251 -4.97 -3.66 23.23
C ASP A 251 -6.27 -2.85 23.45
N GLY A 252 -6.95 -2.40 22.39
CA GLY A 252 -8.23 -1.71 22.52
C GLY A 252 -8.08 -0.23 22.87
N ASN A 253 -8.81 0.27 23.87
CA ASN A 253 -8.88 1.70 24.18
C ASN A 253 -7.63 2.19 24.93
N LEU A 254 -6.70 2.80 24.20
CA LEU A 254 -5.47 3.42 24.72
C LEU A 254 -5.80 4.84 25.18
N THR A 255 -6.26 4.97 26.44
CA THR A 255 -6.70 6.24 27.04
C THR A 255 -5.67 7.35 26.84
N GLY A 256 -6.09 8.43 26.16
CA GLY A 256 -5.30 9.65 25.94
C GLY A 256 -4.11 9.53 24.97
N ARG A 257 -3.85 8.36 24.38
CA ARG A 257 -2.70 8.14 23.47
C ARG A 257 -3.04 7.42 22.17
N GLY A 258 -4.23 6.85 22.06
CA GLY A 258 -4.67 6.12 20.88
C GLY A 258 -5.31 7.01 19.83
N GLN A 259 -4.89 6.82 18.58
CA GLN A 259 -5.55 7.39 17.39
C GLN A 259 -6.89 6.70 17.15
N PRO A 260 -7.88 7.39 16.54
CA PRO A 260 -9.13 6.77 16.14
C PRO A 260 -8.92 5.78 14.98
N ALA A 261 -9.82 4.81 14.84
CA ALA A 261 -9.69 3.75 13.83
C ALA A 261 -9.77 4.28 12.38
N ASP A 262 -10.34 5.46 12.18
CA ASP A 262 -10.48 6.12 10.89
C ASP A 262 -9.29 7.02 10.51
N VAL A 263 -8.25 7.11 11.35
CA VAL A 263 -7.10 8.04 11.16
C VAL A 263 -6.39 7.88 9.80
N MET A 264 -6.44 6.69 9.20
CA MET A 264 -5.82 6.44 7.89
C MET A 264 -6.78 6.67 6.71
N VAL A 265 -8.08 6.80 6.94
CA VAL A 265 -9.11 6.79 5.90
C VAL A 265 -8.87 7.85 4.81
N PRO A 266 -8.62 9.14 5.14
CA PRO A 266 -8.47 10.16 4.10
C PRO A 266 -7.26 9.90 3.18
N CYS A 267 -6.12 9.53 3.78
CA CYS A 267 -4.91 9.23 3.02
C CYS A 267 -5.04 7.92 2.20
N ALA A 268 -5.69 6.90 2.77
CA ALA A 268 -5.99 5.65 2.07
C ALA A 268 -6.91 5.88 0.86
N LEU A 269 -7.94 6.73 1.00
CA LEU A 269 -8.84 7.11 -0.10
C LEU A 269 -8.07 7.82 -1.21
N TRP A 270 -7.20 8.78 -0.87
CA TRP A 270 -6.37 9.47 -1.85
C TRP A 270 -5.46 8.50 -2.61
N LEU A 271 -4.71 7.65 -1.88
CA LEU A 271 -3.84 6.63 -2.46
C LEU A 271 -4.59 5.63 -3.36
N ALA A 272 -5.83 5.30 -2.99
CA ALA A 272 -6.68 4.39 -3.75
C ALA A 272 -7.30 5.03 -5.01
N SER A 273 -7.26 6.36 -5.13
CA SER A 273 -7.93 7.10 -6.21
C SER A 273 -7.00 7.38 -7.40
N ALA A 274 -7.58 7.96 -8.46
CA ALA A 274 -6.81 8.47 -9.60
C ALA A 274 -5.95 9.70 -9.24
N ALA A 275 -6.23 10.41 -8.15
CA ALA A 275 -5.41 11.54 -7.71
C ALA A 275 -3.96 11.10 -7.40
N ALA A 276 -3.77 9.86 -6.96
CA ALA A 276 -2.46 9.25 -6.75
C ALA A 276 -1.88 8.52 -7.98
N ASP A 277 -2.37 8.80 -9.20
CA ASP A 277 -1.78 8.24 -10.43
C ASP A 277 -0.28 8.59 -10.52
N GLY A 278 0.54 7.57 -10.78
CA GLY A 278 2.01 7.71 -10.86
C GLY A 278 2.73 7.82 -9.52
N VAL A 279 2.01 7.93 -8.38
CA VAL A 279 2.60 7.92 -7.04
C VAL A 279 2.87 6.48 -6.65
N THR A 280 4.14 6.10 -6.54
CA THR A 280 4.57 4.72 -6.25
C THR A 280 5.88 4.69 -5.48
N GLY A 281 6.06 3.66 -4.67
CA GLY A 281 7.22 3.44 -3.79
C GLY A 281 7.27 4.36 -2.56
N CYS A 282 6.25 5.19 -2.35
CA CYS A 282 6.23 6.22 -1.33
C CYS A 282 5.69 5.68 0.00
N ARG A 283 6.08 6.36 1.09
CA ARG A 283 5.60 6.11 2.45
C ARG A 283 4.76 7.29 2.95
N TYR A 284 3.61 6.97 3.55
CA TYR A 284 2.68 7.95 4.10
C TYR A 284 2.30 7.62 5.55
N THR A 285 1.91 8.66 6.29
CA THR A 285 1.44 8.59 7.67
C THR A 285 0.10 9.32 7.81
N GLY A 286 -0.97 8.59 8.13
CA GLY A 286 -2.35 9.06 8.07
C GLY A 286 -2.69 10.18 9.06
N ASN A 287 -2.11 10.20 10.27
CA ASN A 287 -2.43 11.19 11.30
C ASN A 287 -1.94 12.62 11.01
N ARG A 288 -1.25 12.83 9.87
CA ARG A 288 -0.83 14.15 9.38
C ARG A 288 -1.79 14.76 8.37
N TRP A 289 -2.89 14.06 8.06
CA TRP A 289 -3.86 14.56 7.09
C TRP A 289 -4.56 15.80 7.63
N ASP A 290 -4.42 16.92 6.93
CA ASP A 290 -5.11 18.17 7.23
C ASP A 290 -6.33 18.34 6.30
N PRO A 291 -7.56 18.23 6.80
CA PRO A 291 -8.77 18.35 5.98
C PRO A 291 -9.03 19.79 5.49
N SER A 292 -8.30 20.79 6.01
CA SER A 292 -8.42 22.17 5.53
C SER A 292 -7.62 22.44 4.25
N LEU A 293 -6.70 21.54 3.89
CA LEU A 293 -5.90 21.64 2.67
C LEU A 293 -6.57 20.93 1.48
N PRO A 294 -6.26 21.34 0.23
CA PRO A 294 -6.56 20.52 -0.95
C PRO A 294 -5.98 19.11 -0.80
N ALA A 295 -6.64 18.09 -1.36
CA ALA A 295 -6.31 16.69 -1.07
C ALA A 295 -4.88 16.31 -1.45
N ASP A 296 -4.35 16.84 -2.55
CA ASP A 296 -2.97 16.58 -2.97
C ASP A 296 -1.95 17.21 -2.01
N GLU A 297 -2.26 18.39 -1.46
CA GLU A 297 -1.41 19.07 -0.46
C GLU A 297 -1.48 18.36 0.89
N ALA A 298 -2.68 17.95 1.32
CA ALA A 298 -2.88 17.12 2.51
C ALA A 298 -2.15 15.77 2.39
N ALA A 299 -2.19 15.14 1.21
CA ALA A 299 -1.47 13.91 0.94
C ALA A 299 0.05 14.11 1.02
N GLU A 300 0.58 15.19 0.43
CA GLU A 300 2.01 15.47 0.51
C GLU A 300 2.47 15.77 1.95
N ALA A 301 1.62 16.41 2.78
CA ALA A 301 1.90 16.60 4.20
C ALA A 301 1.93 15.27 5.00
N CYS A 302 1.18 14.27 4.55
CA CYS A 302 1.24 12.91 5.09
C CYS A 302 2.51 12.15 4.72
N ARG A 303 3.26 12.60 3.71
CA ARG A 303 4.37 11.85 3.17
C ARG A 303 5.59 11.87 4.08
N GLU A 304 6.26 10.73 4.18
CA GLU A 304 7.53 10.59 4.90
C GLU A 304 8.68 10.31 3.93
N PRO A 305 9.91 10.74 4.25
CA PRO A 305 11.10 10.30 3.54
C PRO A 305 11.24 8.78 3.60
N GLN A 306 11.81 8.20 2.55
CA GLN A 306 12.03 6.76 2.53
C GLN A 306 13.12 6.32 3.52
N ILE A 307 12.89 5.18 4.17
CA ILE A 307 13.78 4.62 5.21
C ILE A 307 15.11 4.16 4.62
N PHE A 308 15.09 3.69 3.37
CA PHE A 308 16.26 3.12 2.69
C PHE A 308 16.95 4.16 1.80
N PRO A 309 18.28 4.08 1.67
CA PRO A 309 19.00 4.95 0.75
C PRO A 309 18.51 4.77 -0.69
N ALA A 310 18.59 5.84 -1.48
CA ALA A 310 18.26 5.79 -2.90
C ALA A 310 19.15 4.75 -3.59
N PRO A 311 18.58 3.90 -4.46
CA PRO A 311 19.40 2.96 -5.21
C PRO A 311 20.28 3.74 -6.21
N THR A 312 21.53 3.31 -6.39
CA THR A 312 22.48 3.96 -7.31
C THR A 312 22.16 3.71 -8.79
N ARG A 313 21.31 2.70 -9.08
CA ARG A 313 20.79 2.44 -10.43
C ARG A 313 19.78 3.52 -10.83
N LYS A 314 19.70 3.84 -12.12
CA LYS A 314 18.60 4.67 -12.65
C LYS A 314 17.29 3.94 -12.35
N THR A 315 16.52 4.51 -11.43
CA THR A 315 15.24 3.97 -11.00
C THR A 315 14.14 4.96 -11.33
N VAL A 316 12.93 4.42 -11.39
CA VAL A 316 11.69 5.15 -11.65
C VAL A 316 11.12 5.76 -10.38
N LEU A 317 11.73 5.42 -9.24
CA LEU A 317 11.31 5.80 -7.91
C LEU A 317 11.71 7.23 -7.54
N THR A 318 11.88 8.13 -8.50
CA THR A 318 12.30 9.51 -8.21
C THR A 318 11.38 10.16 -7.20
N LEU A 319 10.07 9.90 -7.29
CA LEU A 319 9.10 10.41 -6.33
C LEU A 319 9.48 9.96 -4.92
N ALA A 320 9.53 8.67 -4.63
CA ALA A 320 9.70 8.14 -3.27
C ALA A 320 10.97 8.61 -2.54
N TRP A 321 11.97 9.15 -3.26
CA TRP A 321 13.20 9.72 -2.69
C TRP A 321 13.31 11.25 -2.84
N GLN A 322 12.32 11.90 -3.46
CA GLN A 322 12.26 13.35 -3.49
C GLN A 322 11.87 13.88 -2.10
N PRO A 323 12.56 14.93 -1.61
CA PRO A 323 12.15 15.62 -0.39
C PRO A 323 10.71 16.15 -0.52
N THR A 324 9.93 16.02 0.55
CA THR A 324 8.62 16.65 0.64
C THR A 324 8.76 18.16 0.45
N GLY A 325 8.09 18.72 -0.56
CA GLY A 325 8.12 20.16 -0.88
C GLY A 325 9.02 20.61 -2.04
N SER A 326 9.81 19.73 -2.67
CA SER A 326 10.46 20.05 -3.94
C SER A 326 9.47 19.81 -5.09
N GLY A 327 8.80 20.87 -5.56
CA GLY A 327 7.87 20.77 -6.70
C GLY A 327 8.52 20.04 -7.90
N LEU A 328 7.75 19.17 -8.56
CA LEU A 328 8.17 18.51 -9.81
C LEU A 328 8.65 19.59 -10.80
N PRO A 329 9.85 19.50 -11.38
CA PRO A 329 10.22 20.41 -12.45
C PRO A 329 9.28 20.15 -13.63
N ALA A 330 8.44 21.14 -13.95
CA ALA A 330 7.72 21.17 -15.20
C ALA A 330 8.76 21.11 -16.33
N GLY A 331 8.77 20.02 -17.09
CA GLY A 331 9.67 19.83 -18.20
C GLY A 331 9.49 20.94 -19.21
N LYS A 332 10.38 21.95 -19.20
CA LYS A 332 10.51 22.89 -20.31
C LYS A 332 11.13 22.12 -21.47
N ALA A 333 10.32 21.84 -22.48
CA ALA A 333 10.81 21.52 -23.81
C ALA A 333 11.60 22.73 -24.33
N GLY A 334 12.93 22.65 -24.21
CA GLY A 334 13.87 23.66 -24.70
C GLY A 334 14.66 23.10 -25.87
N THR A 335 14.23 23.50 -27.06
CA THR A 335 14.94 23.56 -28.34
C THR A 335 16.45 23.30 -28.30
N THR A 336 16.87 22.29 -29.05
CA THR A 336 18.23 22.14 -29.58
C THR A 336 18.68 23.41 -30.28
N GLN A 337 19.74 24.05 -29.78
CA GLN A 337 20.60 24.90 -30.59
C GLN A 337 21.92 24.16 -30.85
N SER A 338 22.15 23.91 -32.13
CA SER A 338 23.41 23.48 -32.72
C SER A 338 24.40 24.63 -32.77
N VAL A 339 25.57 24.46 -32.15
CA VAL A 339 26.83 25.17 -32.48
C VAL A 339 27.91 24.19 -32.03
N GLY A 340 28.93 23.79 -32.79
CA GLY A 340 29.54 24.27 -34.01
C GLY A 340 30.97 23.76 -33.88
N THR A 341 31.36 22.83 -34.75
CA THR A 341 32.70 22.26 -34.79
C THR A 341 33.72 23.33 -35.21
N THR A 342 34.70 23.61 -34.36
CA THR A 342 35.99 24.15 -34.80
C THR A 342 37.09 23.20 -34.33
N LYS A 343 37.72 22.58 -35.33
CA LYS A 343 39.11 22.14 -35.25
C LYS A 343 39.95 23.39 -35.00
N ASP A 344 40.94 23.31 -34.13
CA ASP A 344 42.25 23.85 -34.47
C ASP A 344 43.38 23.15 -33.71
N THR A 345 44.40 22.90 -34.52
CA THR A 345 45.70 22.25 -34.39
C THR A 345 46.72 23.05 -33.58
N VAL A 346 47.72 22.34 -33.04
CA VAL A 346 49.09 22.80 -32.66
C VAL A 346 49.11 23.68 -31.38
N SER A 347 49.90 23.41 -30.34
CA SER A 347 51.24 22.79 -30.17
C SER A 347 51.35 22.08 -28.82
#